data_AF-A0A8T9BRC9-F1
#
_entry.id   AF-A0A8T9BRC9-F1
#
_cell.length_a   1.000
_cell.length_b   1.000
_cell.length_c   1.000
_cell.angle_alpha   90.00
_cell.angle_beta   90.00
_cell.angle_gamma   90.00
#
_symmetry.space_group_name_H-M   'P 1'
#
loop_
_entity.id
_entity.type
_entity.pdbx_description
1 polymer ?
#
loop_
_entity_poly.entity_id
_entity_poly.type
_entity_poly.pdbx_seq_one_letter_code
_entity_poly.pdbx_strand_id
1 'polypeptide(L)'
;FADKENLRLGPGGRNGISSDIKTVPQFEGGTVISAIAKVPRETDGILHANTFFAEPEGWGLISDIDDTIKITQTSDPIGILRSTFVSDATPITGMPELYAHIQKLITPTSPFFYLSASPYNLYFFLNAFRQKFYPQGTMILRDASWMNLSGLLSNLTLGTQEYKVDRMAKINSWIPRRKMICIGDSTQSDPEAYGEIFRKFPGWVHLILIRKVTDIAALGIEAKNEPERFEKAFKDVPKGVWHVFESPEECYSLVGEVTGKSV
;
A
#
# COMPACT_ATOMS: atom_id res chain seq x y z
N PHE A 1 16.68 30.72 -18.17
CA PHE A 1 15.66 30.11 -17.30
C PHE A 1 15.60 28.60 -17.60
N ALA A 2 16.76 27.93 -17.56
CA ALA A 2 17.24 27.13 -16.42
C ALA A 2 16.45 25.80 -16.27
N ASP A 3 16.97 24.79 -16.96
CA ASP A 3 16.84 23.33 -16.75
C ASP A 3 15.44 22.72 -16.58
N LYS A 4 14.63 22.77 -17.65
CA LYS A 4 13.54 21.80 -17.83
C LYS A 4 14.10 20.50 -18.40
N GLU A 5 14.49 19.58 -17.53
CA GLU A 5 14.83 18.21 -17.94
C GLU A 5 13.58 17.50 -18.48
N ASN A 6 13.58 17.20 -19.78
CA ASN A 6 12.56 16.35 -20.38
C ASN A 6 12.98 14.90 -20.22
N LEU A 7 12.24 14.14 -19.43
CA LEU A 7 12.45 12.70 -19.31
C LEU A 7 11.63 11.96 -20.37
N ARG A 8 12.28 11.18 -21.22
CA ARG A 8 11.60 10.28 -22.17
C ARG A 8 11.44 8.90 -21.54
N LEU A 9 10.18 8.49 -21.34
CA LEU A 9 9.82 7.14 -20.91
C LEU A 9 9.91 6.14 -22.07
N GLY A 10 10.06 4.86 -21.74
CA GLY A 10 10.04 3.76 -22.68
C GLY A 10 8.66 3.52 -23.30
N PRO A 11 8.57 2.63 -24.31
CA PRO A 11 7.28 2.19 -24.84
C PRO A 11 6.55 1.33 -23.82
N GLY A 12 5.21 1.43 -23.80
CA GLY A 12 4.37 0.52 -23.03
C GLY A 12 4.46 -0.92 -23.55
N GLY A 13 4.40 -1.89 -22.63
CA GLY A 13 4.28 -3.30 -22.93
C GLY A 13 2.90 -3.69 -23.46
N ARG A 14 2.67 -5.00 -23.66
CA ARG A 14 1.39 -5.54 -24.18
C ARG A 14 0.18 -5.27 -23.27
N ASN A 15 0.45 -4.98 -22.00
CA ASN A 15 -0.50 -4.60 -20.95
C ASN A 15 -0.76 -3.08 -20.89
N GLY A 16 -0.08 -2.28 -21.72
CA GLY A 16 -0.18 -0.81 -21.69
C GLY A 16 0.66 -0.14 -20.60
N ILE A 17 1.55 -0.86 -19.91
CA ILE A 17 2.40 -0.33 -18.83
C ILE A 17 3.84 -0.18 -19.32
N SER A 18 4.46 0.97 -19.08
CA SER A 18 5.91 1.16 -19.23
C SER A 18 6.58 1.09 -17.87
N SER A 19 7.72 0.40 -17.79
CA SER A 19 8.56 0.35 -16.60
C SER A 19 9.98 0.75 -16.96
N ASP A 20 10.47 1.79 -16.30
CA ASP A 20 11.71 2.47 -16.65
C ASP A 20 12.54 2.74 -15.39
N ILE A 21 13.86 2.56 -15.47
CA ILE A 21 14.82 3.11 -14.51
C ILE A 21 15.44 4.34 -15.15
N LYS A 22 15.31 5.49 -14.49
CA LYS A 22 15.74 6.78 -15.02
C LYS A 22 16.48 7.56 -13.93
N THR A 23 17.57 8.22 -14.33
CA THR A 23 18.21 9.23 -13.50
C THR A 23 17.36 10.49 -13.52
N VAL A 24 17.10 11.06 -12.35
CA VAL A 24 16.38 12.32 -12.17
C VAL A 24 17.31 13.31 -11.44
N PRO A 25 17.07 14.63 -11.54
CA PRO A 25 17.83 15.60 -10.76
C PRO A 25 17.71 15.29 -9.27
N GLN A 26 18.78 15.58 -8.53
CA GLN A 26 18.76 15.46 -7.08
C GLN A 26 18.07 16.69 -6.48
N PHE A 27 17.16 16.44 -5.53
CA PHE A 27 16.51 17.46 -4.73
C PHE A 27 16.70 17.12 -3.25
N GLU A 28 16.53 18.11 -2.38
CA GLU A 28 16.60 17.91 -0.93
C GLU A 28 15.51 16.94 -0.46
N GLY A 29 15.83 16.15 0.57
CA GLY A 29 14.87 15.28 1.22
C GLY A 29 13.66 16.07 1.74
N GLY A 30 12.47 15.52 1.55
CA GLY A 30 11.21 16.18 1.88
C GLY A 30 10.61 17.01 0.74
N THR A 31 11.33 17.17 -0.38
CA THR A 31 10.84 17.94 -1.53
C THR A 31 9.81 17.14 -2.33
N VAL A 32 8.74 17.82 -2.77
CA VAL A 32 7.79 17.31 -3.77
C VAL A 32 8.01 18.07 -5.08
N ILE A 33 8.28 17.33 -6.16
CA ILE A 33 8.39 17.88 -7.51
C ILE A 33 7.22 17.40 -8.36
N SER A 34 6.48 18.35 -8.92
CA SER A 34 5.40 18.05 -9.86
C SER A 34 5.93 18.05 -11.30
N ALA A 35 5.61 16.99 -12.03
CA ALA A 35 5.88 16.85 -13.45
C ALA A 35 4.56 16.74 -14.24
N ILE A 36 4.62 17.12 -15.52
CA ILE A 36 3.51 17.02 -16.45
C ILE A 36 3.94 16.14 -17.63
N ALA A 37 3.10 15.16 -17.97
CA ALA A 37 3.29 14.30 -19.12
C ALA A 37 3.11 15.10 -20.42
N LYS A 38 4.10 15.00 -21.31
CA LYS A 38 4.00 15.56 -22.67
C LYS A 38 3.40 14.52 -23.60
N VAL A 39 2.11 14.64 -23.87
CA VAL A 39 1.31 13.69 -24.65
C VAL A 39 0.77 14.33 -25.95
N PRO A 40 0.40 13.53 -26.97
CA PRO A 40 -0.30 14.03 -28.15
C PRO A 40 -1.57 14.81 -27.79
N ARG A 41 -2.00 15.71 -28.68
CA ARG A 41 -3.27 16.43 -28.52
C ARG A 41 -4.41 15.42 -28.38
N GLU A 42 -5.40 15.76 -27.57
CA GLU A 42 -6.61 14.96 -27.29
C GLU A 42 -6.39 13.71 -26.42
N THR A 43 -5.18 13.51 -25.86
CA THR A 43 -4.95 12.46 -24.85
C THR A 43 -5.62 12.86 -23.52
N ASP A 44 -6.42 11.97 -22.94
CA ASP A 44 -7.05 12.12 -21.64
C ASP A 44 -6.34 11.30 -20.54
N GLY A 45 -6.74 11.52 -19.29
CA GLY A 45 -6.24 10.79 -18.12
C GLY A 45 -5.43 11.64 -17.13
N ILE A 46 -4.69 10.96 -16.24
CA ILE A 46 -3.85 11.62 -15.24
C ILE A 46 -2.51 11.99 -15.89
N LEU A 47 -2.36 13.27 -16.23
CA LEU A 47 -1.15 13.80 -16.88
C LEU A 47 -0.18 14.49 -15.91
N HIS A 48 -0.49 14.49 -14.62
CA HIS A 48 0.36 15.07 -13.58
C HIS A 48 0.92 13.97 -12.69
N ALA A 49 2.19 14.08 -12.33
CA ALA A 49 2.85 13.20 -11.39
C ALA A 49 3.57 14.01 -10.32
N ASN A 50 3.47 13.59 -9.06
CA ASN A 50 4.24 14.15 -7.96
C ASN A 50 5.32 13.13 -7.58
N THR A 51 6.58 13.56 -7.64
CA THR A 51 7.73 12.80 -7.16
C THR A 51 8.11 13.32 -5.80
N PHE A 52 8.08 12.44 -4.80
CA PHE A 52 8.49 12.76 -3.45
C PHE A 52 9.92 12.25 -3.20
N PHE A 53 10.81 13.15 -2.79
CA PHE A 53 12.21 12.82 -2.50
C PHE A 53 12.34 12.47 -1.02
N ALA A 54 12.24 11.19 -0.70
CA ALA A 54 12.37 10.71 0.68
C ALA A 54 13.82 10.83 1.18
N GLU A 55 14.01 11.29 2.42
CA GLU A 55 15.29 11.15 3.12
C GLU A 55 15.69 9.67 3.21
N PRO A 56 16.98 9.33 3.31
CA PRO A 56 17.39 7.93 3.38
C PRO A 56 16.97 7.21 4.67
N GLU A 57 16.80 7.96 5.75
CA GLU A 57 16.48 7.49 7.10
C GLU A 57 15.16 8.12 7.58
N GLY A 58 14.62 7.61 8.68
CA GLY A 58 13.32 8.01 9.20
C GLY A 58 12.28 6.91 9.05
N TRP A 59 11.01 7.28 9.19
CA TRP A 59 9.90 6.34 9.18
C TRP A 59 9.23 6.28 7.80
N GLY A 60 8.61 5.15 7.48
CA GLY A 60 7.74 5.00 6.33
C GLY A 60 6.57 4.08 6.66
N LEU A 61 5.56 4.08 5.81
CA LEU A 61 4.38 3.25 5.99
C LEU A 61 4.08 2.43 4.73
N ILE A 62 3.79 1.15 4.92
CA ILE A 62 3.23 0.27 3.88
C ILE A 62 1.82 -0.11 4.33
N SER A 63 0.85 0.20 3.49
CA SER A 63 -0.57 -0.04 3.72
C SER A 63 -1.08 -1.00 2.66
N ASP A 64 -1.80 -2.04 3.05
CA ASP A 64 -2.75 -2.67 2.15
C ASP A 64 -3.94 -1.73 1.87
N ILE A 65 -4.73 -2.00 0.82
CA ILE A 65 -5.88 -1.18 0.44
C ILE A 65 -7.21 -1.80 0.85
N ASP A 66 -7.46 -3.02 0.38
CA ASP A 66 -8.78 -3.64 0.37
C ASP A 66 -9.06 -4.24 1.75
N ASP A 67 -10.17 -3.83 2.38
CA ASP A 67 -10.53 -4.17 3.77
C ASP A 67 -9.56 -3.66 4.85
N THR A 68 -8.47 -2.98 4.45
CA THR A 68 -7.58 -2.20 5.32
C THR A 68 -8.02 -0.73 5.41
N ILE A 69 -8.00 -0.01 4.28
CA ILE A 69 -8.42 1.40 4.21
C ILE A 69 -9.74 1.59 3.44
N LYS A 70 -10.09 0.66 2.55
CA LYS A 70 -11.30 0.72 1.73
C LYS A 70 -12.18 -0.50 2.00
N ILE A 71 -13.46 -0.29 2.31
CA ILE A 71 -14.44 -1.39 2.42
C ILE A 71 -14.55 -2.12 1.09
N THR A 72 -14.42 -3.46 1.11
CA THR A 72 -14.69 -4.31 -0.04
C THR A 72 -15.91 -5.17 0.26
N GLN A 73 -16.97 -5.03 -0.53
CA GLN A 73 -18.27 -5.63 -0.22
C GLN A 73 -18.36 -7.14 -0.53
N THR A 74 -17.29 -7.78 -1.00
CA THR A 74 -17.36 -9.18 -1.44
C THR A 74 -15.99 -9.85 -1.53
N SER A 75 -16.00 -11.14 -1.22
CA SER A 75 -14.87 -12.06 -1.35
C SER A 75 -14.80 -12.75 -2.73
N ASP A 76 -15.78 -12.49 -3.60
CA ASP A 76 -15.80 -12.97 -4.98
C ASP A 76 -14.96 -12.06 -5.89
N PRO A 77 -13.93 -12.57 -6.59
CA PRO A 77 -13.14 -11.81 -7.56
C PRO A 77 -13.97 -11.03 -8.61
N ILE A 78 -15.12 -11.58 -9.04
CA ILE A 78 -16.02 -10.90 -9.98
C ILE A 78 -16.79 -9.78 -9.28
N GLY A 79 -17.27 -10.04 -8.06
CA GLY A 79 -17.84 -9.04 -7.19
C GLY A 79 -16.86 -7.92 -6.81
N ILE A 80 -15.56 -8.21 -6.64
CA ILE A 80 -14.52 -7.22 -6.37
C ILE A 80 -14.43 -6.28 -7.56
N LEU A 81 -14.31 -6.81 -8.78
CA LEU A 81 -14.34 -6.00 -9.99
C LEU A 81 -15.63 -5.19 -10.09
N ARG A 82 -16.82 -5.80 -9.91
CA ARG A 82 -18.10 -5.08 -9.98
C ARG A 82 -18.24 -3.98 -8.94
N SER A 83 -17.98 -4.25 -7.67
CA SER A 83 -18.09 -3.25 -6.59
C SER A 83 -17.06 -2.12 -6.77
N THR A 84 -15.88 -2.45 -7.27
CA THR A 84 -14.83 -1.45 -7.53
C THR A 84 -15.14 -0.57 -8.75
N PHE A 85 -15.98 -1.03 -9.69
CA PHE A 85 -16.41 -0.25 -10.85
C PHE A 85 -17.79 0.42 -10.73
N VAL A 86 -18.62 -0.01 -9.79
CA VAL A 86 -20.04 0.37 -9.73
C VAL A 86 -20.40 1.09 -8.42
N SER A 87 -19.60 0.96 -7.35
CA SER A 87 -19.89 1.58 -6.05
C SER A 87 -18.83 2.63 -5.68
N ASP A 88 -19.27 3.72 -5.04
CA ASP A 88 -18.35 4.68 -4.46
C ASP A 88 -17.46 4.00 -3.41
N ALA A 89 -16.15 4.22 -3.49
CA ALA A 89 -15.21 3.69 -2.51
C ALA A 89 -15.44 4.38 -1.15
N THR A 90 -15.76 3.57 -0.14
CA THR A 90 -15.99 4.02 1.23
C THR A 90 -14.77 3.71 2.10
N PRO A 91 -14.24 4.69 2.85
CA PRO A 91 -13.16 4.44 3.79
C PRO A 91 -13.65 3.61 4.97
N ILE A 92 -12.77 2.79 5.52
CA ILE A 92 -13.01 2.13 6.81
C ILE A 92 -13.08 3.22 7.88
N THR A 93 -14.13 3.19 8.71
CA THR A 93 -14.36 4.16 9.80
C THR A 93 -13.12 4.27 10.70
N GLY A 94 -12.67 5.49 10.99
CA GLY A 94 -11.52 5.77 11.87
C GLY A 94 -10.14 5.62 11.21
N MET A 95 -10.04 4.95 10.06
CA MET A 95 -8.76 4.75 9.37
C MET A 95 -8.18 6.04 8.77
N PRO A 96 -8.96 6.94 8.14
CA PRO A 96 -8.45 8.25 7.71
C PRO A 96 -7.78 9.03 8.85
N GLU A 97 -8.41 9.05 10.03
CA GLU A 97 -7.93 9.72 11.23
C GLU A 97 -6.65 9.08 11.76
N LEU A 98 -6.59 7.74 11.82
CA LEU A 98 -5.39 7.00 12.20
C LEU A 98 -4.22 7.32 11.26
N TYR A 99 -4.44 7.35 9.95
CA TYR A 99 -3.38 7.62 8.97
C TYR A 99 -2.88 9.07 9.05
N ALA A 100 -3.80 10.02 9.25
CA ALA A 100 -3.44 11.41 9.51
C ALA A 100 -2.63 11.57 10.81
N HIS A 101 -3.02 10.84 11.86
CA HIS A 101 -2.30 10.80 13.13
C HIS A 101 -0.89 10.22 12.97
N ILE A 102 -0.75 9.07 12.29
CA ILE A 102 0.54 8.46 12.00
C ILE A 102 1.43 9.45 11.24
N GLN A 103 0.93 10.04 10.14
CA GLN A 103 1.70 11.00 9.34
C GLN A 103 2.22 12.17 10.18
N LYS A 104 1.38 12.70 11.08
CA LYS A 104 1.76 13.78 12.00
C LYS A 104 2.85 13.34 12.99
N LEU A 105 2.75 12.12 13.53
CA LEU A 105 3.74 11.58 14.46
C LEU A 105 5.07 11.31 13.77
N ILE A 106 5.10 10.70 12.59
CA ILE A 106 6.38 10.39 11.92
C ILE A 106 7.03 11.66 11.36
N THR A 107 6.64 12.07 10.16
CA THR A 107 6.88 13.38 9.54
C THR A 107 5.86 13.58 8.40
N PRO A 108 5.48 14.82 8.07
CA PRO A 108 4.66 15.11 6.89
C PRO A 108 5.28 14.59 5.59
N THR A 109 6.61 14.46 5.57
CA THR A 109 7.47 14.00 4.47
C THR A 109 7.77 12.51 4.54
N SER A 110 7.09 11.72 5.37
CA SER A 110 7.34 10.27 5.39
C SER A 110 6.74 9.61 4.14
N PRO A 111 7.44 8.67 3.49
CA PRO A 111 6.90 7.98 2.33
C PRO A 111 5.83 6.97 2.75
N PHE A 112 4.67 7.06 2.12
CA PHE A 112 3.59 6.08 2.22
C PHE A 112 3.57 5.25 0.94
N PHE A 113 3.40 3.94 1.09
CA PHE A 113 3.21 2.99 0.00
C PHE A 113 1.88 2.28 0.21
N TYR A 114 0.99 2.35 -0.77
CA TYR A 114 -0.28 1.64 -0.77
C TYR A 114 -0.17 0.45 -1.71
N LEU A 115 -0.02 -0.75 -1.15
CA LEU A 115 0.28 -1.99 -1.84
C LEU A 115 -0.98 -2.86 -1.93
N SER A 116 -1.51 -3.08 -3.13
CA SER A 116 -2.66 -3.97 -3.34
C SER A 116 -2.38 -5.01 -4.42
N ALA A 117 -3.00 -6.18 -4.25
CA ALA A 117 -3.02 -7.25 -5.24
C ALA A 117 -4.01 -6.99 -6.39
N SER A 118 -4.77 -5.90 -6.32
CA SER A 118 -5.68 -5.42 -7.36
C SER A 118 -4.95 -5.14 -8.69
N PRO A 119 -5.61 -5.38 -9.84
CA PRO A 119 -5.05 -5.06 -11.16
C PRO A 119 -4.75 -3.58 -11.34
N TYR A 120 -3.70 -3.27 -12.09
CA TYR A 120 -3.27 -1.90 -12.38
C TYR A 120 -4.37 -1.04 -13.04
N ASN A 121 -5.32 -1.64 -13.77
CA ASN A 121 -6.47 -0.92 -14.32
C ASN A 121 -7.29 -0.16 -13.27
N LEU A 122 -7.21 -0.54 -11.99
CA LEU A 122 -7.86 0.13 -10.87
C LEU A 122 -7.11 1.35 -10.35
N TYR A 123 -5.95 1.68 -10.93
CA TYR A 123 -5.12 2.79 -10.48
C TYR A 123 -5.90 4.11 -10.36
N PHE A 124 -6.68 4.48 -11.38
CA PHE A 124 -7.41 5.75 -11.38
C PHE A 124 -8.39 5.83 -10.21
N PHE A 125 -9.20 4.78 -10.05
CA PHE A 125 -10.22 4.68 -9.00
C PHE A 125 -9.58 4.71 -7.60
N LEU A 126 -8.59 3.84 -7.35
CA LEU A 126 -7.94 3.73 -6.04
C LEU A 126 -7.12 4.97 -5.71
N ASN A 127 -6.47 5.59 -6.70
CA ASN A 127 -5.74 6.84 -6.48
C ASN A 127 -6.71 8.00 -6.16
N ALA A 128 -7.86 8.10 -6.82
CA ALA A 128 -8.86 9.13 -6.52
C ALA A 128 -9.43 8.94 -5.10
N PHE A 129 -9.74 7.69 -4.71
CA PHE A 129 -10.14 7.36 -3.34
C PHE A 129 -9.06 7.75 -2.32
N ARG A 130 -7.81 7.33 -2.54
CA ARG A 130 -6.68 7.69 -1.67
C ARG A 130 -6.51 9.20 -1.56
N GLN A 131 -6.59 9.94 -2.67
CA GLN A 131 -6.49 11.40 -2.67
C GLN A 131 -7.55 12.08 -1.79
N LYS A 132 -8.74 11.49 -1.70
CA LYS A 132 -9.86 12.05 -0.93
C LYS A 132 -9.71 11.83 0.58
N PHE A 133 -9.12 10.72 1.01
CA PHE A 133 -9.20 10.28 2.41
C PHE A 133 -7.86 10.02 3.10
N TYR A 134 -6.75 9.84 2.37
CA TYR A 134 -5.50 9.36 2.93
C TYR A 134 -4.28 10.21 2.52
N PRO A 135 -3.19 10.20 3.32
CA PRO A 135 -1.93 10.85 2.97
C PRO A 135 -1.44 10.51 1.56
N GLN A 136 -0.73 11.45 0.93
CA GLN A 136 -0.06 11.18 -0.34
C GLN A 136 0.87 9.97 -0.19
N GLY A 137 0.84 9.07 -1.16
CA GLY A 137 1.77 7.95 -1.23
C GLY A 137 1.80 7.30 -2.60
N THR A 138 2.77 6.41 -2.78
CA THR A 138 2.97 5.62 -4.00
C THR A 138 1.99 4.45 -4.02
N MET A 139 1.20 4.34 -5.09
CA MET A 139 0.33 3.19 -5.32
C MET A 139 1.13 2.07 -5.99
N ILE A 140 1.11 0.87 -5.43
CA ILE A 140 1.74 -0.33 -5.99
C ILE A 140 0.65 -1.37 -6.23
N LEU A 141 0.27 -1.54 -7.48
CA LEU A 141 -0.76 -2.47 -7.94
C LEU A 141 -0.15 -3.59 -8.76
N ARG A 142 -0.86 -4.71 -8.86
CA ARG A 142 -0.37 -5.86 -9.60
C ARG A 142 -0.36 -5.53 -11.09
N ASP A 143 0.72 -5.91 -11.75
CA ASP A 143 0.86 -5.84 -13.21
C ASP A 143 0.01 -6.94 -13.89
N ALA A 144 -1.31 -6.81 -13.73
CA ALA A 144 -2.32 -7.66 -14.32
C ALA A 144 -3.34 -6.77 -15.04
N SER A 145 -3.64 -7.14 -16.28
CA SER A 145 -4.60 -6.44 -17.14
C SER A 145 -5.81 -7.31 -17.41
N TRP A 146 -7.00 -6.69 -17.54
CA TRP A 146 -8.25 -7.40 -17.90
C TRP A 146 -8.22 -8.06 -19.26
N MET A 147 -7.23 -7.73 -20.09
CA MET A 147 -6.97 -8.42 -21.35
C MET A 147 -6.67 -9.92 -21.14
N ASN A 148 -6.30 -10.34 -19.92
CA ASN A 148 -6.21 -11.74 -19.53
C ASN A 148 -7.06 -12.01 -18.27
N LEU A 149 -8.39 -12.05 -18.46
CA LEU A 149 -9.35 -12.23 -17.37
C LEU A 149 -9.15 -13.55 -16.60
N SER A 150 -8.75 -14.63 -17.27
CA SER A 150 -8.44 -15.91 -16.62
C SER A 150 -7.20 -15.80 -15.71
N GLY A 151 -6.12 -15.17 -16.20
CA GLY A 151 -4.93 -14.90 -15.38
C GLY A 151 -5.18 -13.89 -14.26
N LEU A 152 -6.09 -12.94 -14.47
CA LEU A 152 -6.52 -11.99 -13.44
C LEU A 152 -7.19 -12.71 -12.25
N LEU A 153 -8.14 -13.61 -12.54
CA LEU A 153 -8.88 -14.34 -11.50
C LEU A 153 -7.99 -15.31 -10.72
N SER A 154 -7.06 -15.99 -11.39
CA SER A 154 -6.08 -16.85 -10.71
C SER A 154 -5.16 -16.02 -9.83
N ASN A 155 -4.70 -14.86 -10.30
CA ASN A 155 -3.79 -14.01 -9.53
C ASN A 155 -4.48 -13.37 -8.32
N LEU A 156 -5.78 -13.00 -8.42
CA LEU A 156 -6.53 -12.43 -7.31
C LEU A 156 -6.67 -13.39 -6.12
N THR A 157 -6.51 -14.70 -6.33
CA THR A 157 -6.70 -15.73 -5.30
C THR A 157 -5.42 -16.50 -4.96
N LEU A 158 -4.47 -16.62 -5.88
CA LEU A 158 -3.21 -17.35 -5.72
C LEU A 158 -2.01 -16.41 -5.77
N GLY A 159 -1.00 -16.69 -4.95
CA GLY A 159 0.27 -15.94 -4.94
C GLY A 159 0.16 -14.49 -4.42
N THR A 160 -0.91 -14.14 -3.69
CA THR A 160 -1.05 -12.80 -3.06
C THR A 160 0.06 -12.53 -2.03
N GLN A 161 0.38 -13.52 -1.18
CA GLN A 161 1.51 -13.43 -0.26
C GLN A 161 2.83 -13.21 -1.01
N GLU A 162 3.17 -14.08 -1.97
CA GLU A 162 4.41 -14.03 -2.75
C GLU A 162 4.56 -12.68 -3.47
N TYR A 163 3.47 -12.19 -4.08
CA TYR A 163 3.43 -10.88 -4.69
C TYR A 163 3.70 -9.76 -3.67
N LYS A 164 3.00 -9.75 -2.52
CA LYS A 164 3.18 -8.72 -1.49
C LYS A 164 4.61 -8.72 -0.95
N VAL A 165 5.17 -9.90 -0.67
CA VAL A 165 6.58 -10.09 -0.26
C VAL A 165 7.55 -9.56 -1.31
N ASP A 166 7.37 -9.93 -2.57
CA ASP A 166 8.24 -9.47 -3.66
C ASP A 166 8.19 -7.95 -3.82
N ARG A 167 7.00 -7.35 -3.76
CA ARG A 167 6.83 -5.89 -3.83
C ARG A 167 7.42 -5.18 -2.61
N MET A 168 7.24 -5.72 -1.40
CA MET A 168 7.87 -5.15 -0.20
C MET A 168 9.40 -5.27 -0.22
N ALA A 169 9.94 -6.38 -0.74
CA ALA A 169 11.39 -6.51 -0.97
C ALA A 169 11.90 -5.46 -1.97
N LYS A 170 11.09 -5.13 -3.00
CA LYS A 170 11.39 -4.03 -3.91
C LYS A 170 11.39 -2.68 -3.20
N ILE A 171 10.41 -2.41 -2.33
CA ILE A 171 10.39 -1.18 -1.50
C ILE A 171 11.62 -1.11 -0.58
N ASN A 172 11.98 -2.21 0.08
CA ASN A 172 13.19 -2.29 0.90
C ASN A 172 14.44 -1.93 0.07
N SER A 173 14.53 -2.40 -1.17
CA SER A 173 15.67 -2.05 -2.06
C SER A 173 15.76 -0.55 -2.37
N TRP A 174 14.66 0.20 -2.29
CA TRP A 174 14.63 1.64 -2.53
C TRP A 174 14.99 2.45 -1.28
N ILE A 175 14.50 2.02 -0.11
CA ILE A 175 14.63 2.74 1.17
C ILE A 175 15.05 1.80 2.33
N PRO A 176 16.22 1.14 2.23
CA PRO A 176 16.59 0.06 3.16
C PRO A 176 16.90 0.53 4.58
N ARG A 177 17.20 1.82 4.77
CA ARG A 177 17.57 2.42 6.06
C ARG A 177 16.40 3.05 6.81
N ARG A 178 15.19 3.02 6.23
CA ARG A 178 13.99 3.50 6.91
C ARG A 178 13.39 2.43 7.83
N LYS A 179 12.70 2.89 8.85
CA LYS A 179 11.89 2.06 9.76
C LYS A 179 10.47 2.03 9.24
N MET A 180 9.91 0.83 9.06
CA MET A 180 8.60 0.66 8.43
C MET A 180 7.53 0.30 9.45
N ILE A 181 6.38 0.94 9.28
CA ILE A 181 5.09 0.52 9.82
C ILE A 181 4.33 -0.20 8.70
N CYS A 182 3.83 -1.40 8.96
CA CYS A 182 3.01 -2.18 8.03
C CYS A 182 1.58 -2.23 8.58
N ILE A 183 0.60 -1.88 7.77
CA ILE A 183 -0.82 -1.94 8.13
C ILE A 183 -1.55 -2.76 7.08
N GLY A 184 -2.31 -3.75 7.51
CA GLY A 184 -3.06 -4.62 6.62
C GLY A 184 -4.29 -5.21 7.27
N ASP A 185 -4.94 -6.13 6.58
CA ASP A 185 -6.18 -6.74 7.01
C ASP A 185 -6.02 -8.25 7.29
N SER A 186 -6.99 -8.81 7.98
CA SER A 186 -7.05 -10.24 8.29
C SER A 186 -7.70 -11.08 7.18
N THR A 187 -8.40 -10.49 6.22
CA THR A 187 -9.07 -11.23 5.15
C THR A 187 -8.11 -11.73 4.06
N GLN A 188 -6.97 -11.08 3.88
CA GLN A 188 -5.93 -11.47 2.92
C GLN A 188 -4.67 -12.00 3.61
N SER A 189 -3.61 -12.24 2.83
CA SER A 189 -2.34 -12.79 3.29
C SER A 189 -1.40 -11.77 3.93
N ASP A 190 -1.91 -10.65 4.45
CA ASP A 190 -1.09 -9.60 5.07
C ASP A 190 -0.31 -10.09 6.30
N PRO A 191 -0.91 -10.84 7.24
CA PRO A 191 -0.17 -11.37 8.37
C PRO A 191 1.04 -12.19 7.92
N GLU A 192 0.84 -13.10 6.96
CA GLU A 192 1.89 -13.97 6.45
C GLU A 192 2.97 -13.17 5.70
N ALA A 193 2.56 -12.24 4.85
CA ALA A 193 3.50 -11.42 4.07
C ALA A 193 4.34 -10.50 4.98
N TYR A 194 3.74 -9.86 5.97
CA TYR A 194 4.45 -8.97 6.90
C TYR A 194 5.37 -9.75 7.84
N GLY A 195 4.94 -10.91 8.33
CA GLY A 195 5.81 -11.81 9.11
C GLY A 195 7.01 -12.28 8.29
N GLU A 196 6.81 -12.66 7.03
CA GLU A 196 7.91 -13.07 6.14
C GLU A 196 8.90 -11.93 5.88
N ILE A 197 8.39 -10.73 5.60
CA ILE A 197 9.24 -9.56 5.36
C ILE A 197 10.02 -9.14 6.60
N PHE A 198 9.42 -9.19 7.79
CA PHE A 198 10.13 -8.94 9.04
C PHE A 198 11.34 -9.88 9.19
N ARG A 199 11.14 -11.19 8.92
CA ARG A 199 12.21 -12.19 8.99
C ARG A 199 13.25 -12.01 7.89
N LYS A 200 12.84 -11.62 6.68
CA LYS A 200 13.71 -11.43 5.52
C LYS A 200 14.61 -10.20 5.64
N PHE A 201 14.14 -9.14 6.29
CA PHE A 201 14.87 -7.88 6.47
C PHE A 201 14.89 -7.45 7.94
N PRO A 202 15.73 -8.09 8.79
CA PRO A 202 15.82 -7.77 10.21
C PRO A 202 16.13 -6.28 10.44
N GLY A 203 15.37 -5.64 11.32
CA GLY A 203 15.53 -4.23 11.67
C GLY A 203 14.88 -3.24 10.69
N TRP A 204 14.13 -3.71 9.68
CA TRP A 204 13.42 -2.83 8.75
C TRP A 204 11.97 -2.57 9.18
N VAL A 205 11.22 -3.62 9.53
CA VAL A 205 9.84 -3.50 10.03
C VAL A 205 9.84 -3.40 11.55
N HIS A 206 9.17 -2.38 12.07
CA HIS A 206 9.14 -2.06 13.50
C HIS A 206 7.74 -2.14 14.13
N LEU A 207 6.69 -2.04 13.33
CA LEU A 207 5.32 -2.17 13.77
C LEU A 207 4.47 -2.78 12.66
N ILE A 208 3.65 -3.77 13.02
CA ILE A 208 2.69 -4.44 12.16
C ILE A 208 1.32 -4.31 12.82
N LEU A 209 0.35 -3.74 12.11
CA LEU A 209 -1.02 -3.58 12.57
C LEU A 209 -1.94 -4.34 11.62
N ILE A 210 -2.66 -5.34 12.15
CA ILE A 210 -3.61 -6.14 11.38
C ILE A 210 -5.03 -5.78 11.82
N ARG A 211 -5.80 -5.20 10.90
CA ARG A 211 -7.22 -4.98 11.10
C ARG A 211 -7.95 -6.32 11.09
N LYS A 212 -8.52 -6.69 12.22
CA LYS A 212 -9.41 -7.84 12.33
C LYS A 212 -10.77 -7.48 11.75
N VAL A 213 -11.12 -8.11 10.64
CA VAL A 213 -12.31 -7.77 9.87
C VAL A 213 -13.45 -8.63 10.38
N THR A 214 -14.48 -7.99 10.93
CA THR A 214 -15.66 -8.65 11.53
C THR A 214 -16.97 -8.13 10.94
N ASP A 215 -16.91 -7.08 10.11
CA ASP A 215 -18.02 -6.27 9.65
C ASP A 215 -18.41 -6.51 8.18
N ILE A 216 -17.72 -7.42 7.49
CA ILE A 216 -18.07 -7.84 6.12
C ILE A 216 -18.41 -9.33 6.07
N ALA A 217 -19.37 -9.67 5.23
CA ALA A 217 -19.72 -11.06 4.93
C ALA A 217 -18.67 -11.69 3.99
N ALA A 218 -17.48 -11.99 4.51
CA ALA A 218 -16.47 -12.73 3.79
C ALA A 218 -16.59 -14.24 4.09
N LEU A 219 -16.52 -15.07 3.04
CA LEU A 219 -16.50 -16.52 3.21
C LEU A 219 -15.27 -16.93 4.05
N GLY A 220 -15.52 -17.73 5.10
CA GLY A 220 -14.46 -18.25 5.97
C GLY A 220 -13.79 -17.21 6.88
N ILE A 221 -14.45 -16.08 7.15
CA ILE A 221 -13.88 -15.01 7.99
C ILE A 221 -13.47 -15.49 9.38
N GLU A 222 -14.20 -16.45 9.95
CA GLU A 222 -13.86 -17.10 11.23
C GLU A 222 -12.47 -17.72 11.18
N ALA A 223 -12.22 -18.60 10.21
CA ALA A 223 -10.91 -19.24 9.99
C ALA A 223 -9.79 -18.23 9.72
N LYS A 224 -10.11 -17.10 9.06
CA LYS A 224 -9.13 -16.03 8.79
C LYS A 224 -8.77 -15.21 10.03
N ASN A 225 -9.67 -15.17 11.02
CA ASN A 225 -9.48 -14.45 12.29
C ASN A 225 -9.01 -15.36 13.44
N GLU A 226 -8.70 -16.63 13.17
CA GLU A 226 -8.20 -17.55 14.18
C GLU A 226 -6.86 -17.05 14.77
N PRO A 227 -6.75 -16.92 16.11
CA PRO A 227 -5.51 -16.48 16.76
C PRO A 227 -4.29 -17.31 16.34
N GLU A 228 -4.46 -18.63 16.19
CA GLU A 228 -3.42 -19.57 15.78
C GLU A 228 -2.82 -19.23 14.41
N ARG A 229 -3.62 -18.66 13.50
CA ARG A 229 -3.13 -18.20 12.20
C ARG A 229 -2.16 -17.05 12.36
N PHE A 230 -2.49 -16.05 13.18
CA PHE A 230 -1.60 -14.91 13.43
C PHE A 230 -0.31 -15.35 14.14
N GLU A 231 -0.41 -16.24 15.14
CA GLU A 231 0.76 -16.83 15.79
C GLU A 231 1.69 -17.54 14.80
N LYS A 232 1.12 -18.30 13.87
CA LYS A 232 1.88 -18.97 12.82
C LYS A 232 2.52 -17.99 11.85
N ALA A 233 1.77 -16.97 11.39
CA ALA A 233 2.25 -15.96 10.47
C ALA A 233 3.42 -15.15 11.06
N PHE A 234 3.29 -14.78 12.34
CA PHE A 234 4.25 -14.00 13.10
C PHE A 234 5.19 -14.85 13.96
N LYS A 235 5.35 -16.13 13.61
CA LYS A 235 6.37 -16.98 14.24
C LYS A 235 7.74 -16.30 14.15
N ASP A 236 8.45 -16.28 15.28
CA ASP A 236 9.76 -15.65 15.46
C ASP A 236 9.77 -14.11 15.28
N VAL A 237 8.58 -13.47 15.26
CA VAL A 237 8.42 -12.02 15.36
C VAL A 237 8.13 -11.64 16.82
N PRO A 238 8.87 -10.70 17.45
CA PRO A 238 8.61 -10.30 18.83
C PRO A 238 7.18 -9.80 19.02
N LYS A 239 6.55 -10.18 20.14
CA LYS A 239 5.14 -9.87 20.43
C LYS A 239 4.80 -8.38 20.42
N GLY A 240 5.75 -7.51 20.78
CA GLY A 240 5.52 -6.06 20.75
C GLY A 240 5.53 -5.44 19.35
N VAL A 241 5.95 -6.18 18.32
CA VAL A 241 6.05 -5.67 16.94
C VAL A 241 4.74 -5.82 16.18
N TRP A 242 3.87 -6.78 16.53
CA TRP A 242 2.64 -7.03 15.78
C TRP A 242 1.42 -6.99 16.68
N HIS A 243 0.35 -6.35 16.20
CA HIS A 243 -0.89 -6.16 16.92
C HIS A 243 -2.08 -6.39 16.00
N VAL A 244 -3.10 -7.05 16.53
CA VAL A 244 -4.39 -7.23 15.86
C VAL A 244 -5.38 -6.29 16.53
N PHE A 245 -6.09 -5.48 15.75
CA PHE A 245 -7.01 -4.46 16.27
C PHE A 245 -8.38 -4.54 15.58
N GLU A 246 -9.43 -4.15 16.29
CA GLU A 246 -10.77 -4.01 15.72
C GLU A 246 -11.14 -2.52 15.54
N SER A 247 -10.69 -1.65 16.47
CA SER A 247 -10.89 -0.21 16.44
C SER A 247 -9.58 0.53 16.12
N PRO A 248 -9.54 1.43 15.11
CA PRO A 248 -8.31 2.18 14.78
C PRO A 248 -7.72 2.99 15.95
N GLU A 249 -8.55 3.40 16.91
CA GLU A 249 -8.14 4.14 18.12
C GLU A 249 -7.14 3.34 18.98
N GLU A 250 -7.24 2.01 18.98
CA GLU A 250 -6.30 1.12 19.68
C GLU A 250 -4.86 1.29 19.17
N CYS A 251 -4.69 1.73 17.93
CA CYS A 251 -3.38 1.87 17.30
C CYS A 251 -2.64 3.15 17.69
N TYR A 252 -3.31 4.15 18.29
CA TYR A 252 -2.72 5.47 18.53
C TYR A 252 -1.56 5.40 19.53
N SER A 253 -1.77 4.72 20.66
CA SER A 253 -0.72 4.50 21.66
C SER A 253 0.43 3.66 21.12
N LEU A 254 0.11 2.59 20.39
CA LEU A 254 1.10 1.69 19.78
C LEU A 254 2.05 2.44 18.82
N VAL A 255 1.50 3.32 17.98
CA VAL A 255 2.30 4.16 17.07
C VAL A 255 3.15 5.15 17.87
N GLY A 256 2.58 5.79 18.89
CA GLY A 256 3.32 6.74 19.74
C GLY A 256 4.51 6.09 20.45
N GLU A 257 4.29 4.91 21.04
CA GLU A 257 5.32 4.12 21.73
C GLU A 257 6.47 3.74 20.79
N VAL A 258 6.15 3.19 19.61
CA VAL A 258 7.16 2.72 18.66
C VAL A 258 7.93 3.88 18.02
N THR A 259 7.27 5.00 17.77
CA THR A 259 7.92 6.19 17.18
C THR A 259 8.68 7.04 18.18
N GLY A 260 8.57 6.74 19.49
CA GLY A 260 9.23 7.46 20.56
C GLY A 260 8.68 8.88 20.76
N LYS A 261 7.44 9.12 20.35
CA LYS A 261 6.76 10.42 20.45
C LYS A 261 5.45 10.21 21.22
N SER A 262 5.33 10.86 22.38
CA SER A 262 4.12 10.79 23.19
C SER A 262 2.89 11.30 22.42
N VAL A 263 1.76 10.61 22.61
CA VAL A 263 0.43 10.93 22.04
C VAL A 263 -0.07 12.29 22.50
#